data_AF-A0A7S1UXU6-F1
#
_entry.id   AF-A0A7S1UXU6-F1
#
_cell.length_a   1.000
_cell.length_b   1.000
_cell.length_c   1.000
_cell.angle_alpha   90.00
_cell.angle_beta   90.00
_cell.angle_gamma   90.00
#
_symmetry.space_group_name_H-M   'P 1'
#
loop_
_entity.id
_entity.type
_entity.pdbx_description
1 polymer ?
#
loop_
_entity_poly.entity_id
_entity_poly.type
_entity_poly.pdbx_seq_one_letter_code
_entity_poly.pdbx_strand_id
1 'polypeptide(L)'
;APTAMSESSPLDDEEKYDELINFQSVRNEDDLETAISVQWPGTDRPLHISTLLKQEDIAPLFDGAQWAGTRVWHAAVAMFQFLHENHANLLRGPNVKVLELGCGLGVPGMFCYQVFGTETYLTDQESL
;
A
#
# COMPACT_ATOMS: atom_id res chain seq x y z
N ALA A 1 -12.05 -44.26 10.86
CA ALA A 1 -12.71 -42.96 11.09
C ALA A 1 -11.90 -41.91 10.37
N PRO A 2 -12.49 -41.06 9.52
CA PRO A 2 -11.74 -39.99 8.88
C PRO A 2 -11.47 -38.90 9.93
N THR A 3 -10.20 -38.51 10.05
CA THR A 3 -9.74 -37.40 10.88
C THR A 3 -10.29 -36.11 10.32
N ALA A 4 -11.05 -35.36 11.11
CA ALA A 4 -11.47 -34.01 10.76
C ALA A 4 -10.22 -33.13 10.62
N MET A 5 -9.93 -32.66 9.41
CA MET A 5 -9.02 -31.54 9.24
C MET A 5 -9.75 -30.31 9.79
N SER A 6 -9.21 -29.71 10.85
CA SER A 6 -9.68 -28.42 11.33
C SER A 6 -9.35 -27.39 10.26
N GLU A 7 -10.36 -26.92 9.55
CA GLU A 7 -10.25 -25.74 8.69
C GLU A 7 -9.85 -24.57 9.58
N SER A 8 -8.63 -24.08 9.41
CA SER A 8 -8.20 -22.82 10.00
C SER A 8 -9.08 -21.70 9.45
N SER A 9 -9.55 -20.85 10.35
CA SER A 9 -10.43 -19.74 9.99
C SER A 9 -9.65 -18.76 9.10
N PRO A 10 -10.23 -18.24 7.99
CA PRO A 10 -9.61 -17.18 7.19
C PRO A 10 -9.30 -15.90 7.99
N LEU A 11 -9.90 -15.76 9.18
CA LEU A 11 -9.64 -14.65 10.11
C LEU A 11 -8.36 -14.85 10.93
N ASP A 12 -7.82 -16.08 11.03
CA ASP A 12 -6.56 -16.35 11.75
C ASP A 12 -5.33 -15.95 10.90
N ASP A 13 -5.50 -15.75 9.58
CA ASP A 13 -4.42 -15.38 8.68
C ASP A 13 -4.16 -13.86 8.64
N GLU A 14 -5.15 -13.00 8.92
CA GLU A 14 -4.97 -11.53 8.96
C GLU A 14 -4.03 -11.10 10.10
N GLU A 15 -4.16 -11.70 11.30
CA GLU A 15 -3.27 -11.41 12.44
C GLU A 15 -1.80 -11.76 12.15
N LYS A 16 -1.56 -12.69 11.23
CA LYS A 16 -0.22 -13.19 10.88
C LYS A 16 0.55 -12.26 9.95
N TYR A 17 -0.14 -11.44 9.16
CA TYR A 17 0.47 -10.41 8.31
C TYR A 17 0.87 -9.17 9.14
N ASP A 18 0.09 -8.83 10.16
CA ASP A 18 0.37 -7.72 11.09
C ASP A 18 1.64 -7.96 11.91
N GLU A 19 1.97 -9.20 12.25
CA GLU A 19 3.20 -9.54 12.99
C GLU A 19 4.49 -9.33 12.17
N LEU A 20 4.40 -9.31 10.83
CA LEU A 20 5.56 -9.21 9.94
C LEU A 20 5.86 -7.76 9.52
N ILE A 21 4.87 -6.88 9.56
CA ILE A 21 4.99 -5.49 9.09
C ILE A 21 5.20 -4.58 10.31
N ASN A 22 6.34 -3.91 10.38
CA ASN A 22 6.57 -2.94 11.44
C ASN A 22 5.94 -1.60 11.05
N PHE A 23 4.76 -1.33 11.61
CA PHE A 23 4.01 -0.09 11.46
C PHE A 23 4.31 0.88 12.62
N GLN A 24 4.61 2.14 12.30
CA GLN A 24 4.86 3.19 13.27
C GLN A 24 4.08 4.47 12.93
N SER A 25 3.25 4.92 13.89
CA SER A 25 2.67 6.27 13.91
C SER A 25 3.72 7.24 14.44
N VAL A 26 4.18 8.17 13.60
CA VAL A 26 5.14 9.21 13.97
C VAL A 26 4.35 10.44 14.43
N ARG A 27 4.61 10.89 15.65
CA ARG A 27 3.84 11.97 16.31
C ARG A 27 4.73 13.10 16.77
N ASN A 28 4.18 14.32 16.80
CA ASN A 28 4.87 15.49 17.35
C ASN A 28 4.67 15.60 18.88
N GLU A 29 5.18 16.67 19.46
CA GLU A 29 5.09 16.98 20.89
C GLU A 29 3.65 17.20 21.42
N ASP A 30 2.71 17.52 20.53
CA ASP A 30 1.28 17.68 20.84
C ASP A 30 0.47 16.39 20.64
N ASP A 31 1.14 15.24 20.42
CA ASP A 31 0.54 13.94 20.10
C ASP A 31 -0.24 13.91 18.76
N LEU A 32 0.02 14.88 17.87
CA LEU A 32 -0.52 14.87 16.51
C LEU A 32 0.32 13.93 15.63
N GLU A 33 -0.34 13.00 14.93
CA GLU A 33 0.32 12.16 13.91
C GLU A 33 0.76 13.00 12.72
N THR A 34 2.06 13.02 12.46
CA THR A 34 2.70 13.79 11.38
C THR A 34 3.19 12.93 10.24
N ALA A 35 3.38 11.63 10.47
CA ALA A 35 3.66 10.66 9.44
C ALA A 35 3.31 9.23 9.85
N ILE A 36 3.22 8.35 8.86
CA ILE A 36 3.19 6.90 9.01
C ILE A 36 4.48 6.35 8.42
N SER A 37 5.15 5.47 9.17
CA SER A 37 6.32 4.73 8.69
C SER A 37 6.02 3.24 8.68
N VAL A 38 6.20 2.58 7.53
CA VAL A 38 5.94 1.14 7.36
C VAL A 38 7.19 0.44 6.84
N GLN A 39 7.64 -0.60 7.55
CA GLN A 39 8.79 -1.41 7.19
C GLN A 39 8.33 -2.85 6.90
N TRP A 40 8.51 -3.28 5.66
CA TRP A 40 8.23 -4.67 5.25
C TRP A 40 9.45 -5.56 5.46
N PRO A 41 9.27 -6.87 5.72
CA PRO A 41 10.37 -7.83 5.77
C PRO A 41 11.15 -7.87 4.47
N GLY A 42 12.49 -7.84 4.57
CA GLY A 42 13.37 -7.97 3.41
C GLY A 42 13.59 -6.68 2.61
N THR A 43 13.14 -5.52 3.08
CA THR A 43 13.48 -4.21 2.50
C THR A 43 14.45 -3.43 3.39
N ASP A 44 15.42 -2.74 2.81
CA ASP A 44 16.46 -2.01 3.58
C ASP A 44 16.02 -0.60 4.00
N ARG A 45 14.85 -0.15 3.53
CA ARG A 45 14.32 1.19 3.80
C ARG A 45 12.82 1.13 4.12
N PRO A 46 12.36 1.87 5.14
CA PRO A 46 10.94 2.01 5.43
C PRO A 46 10.28 2.97 4.45
N LEU A 47 9.00 2.73 4.13
CA LEU A 47 8.14 3.68 3.45
C LEU A 47 7.70 4.74 4.47
N HIS A 48 7.95 6.01 4.17
CA HIS A 48 7.55 7.13 5.00
C HIS A 48 6.49 7.99 4.30
N ILE A 49 5.34 8.16 4.93
CA ILE A 49 4.18 8.88 4.38
C ILE A 49 3.87 10.03 5.32
N SER A 50 3.99 11.28 4.85
CA SER A 50 3.55 12.45 5.62
C SER A 50 2.03 12.45 5.76
N THR A 51 1.52 12.68 6.97
CA THR A 51 0.08 12.86 7.24
C THR A 51 -0.31 14.33 7.36
N LEU A 52 0.67 15.24 7.33
CA LEU A 52 0.42 16.68 7.33
C LEU A 52 0.08 17.18 5.93
N LEU A 53 -1.10 17.79 5.79
CA LEU A 53 -1.53 18.51 4.61
C LEU A 53 -1.35 20.02 4.83
N LYS A 54 -0.90 20.75 3.81
CA LYS A 54 -0.86 22.22 3.89
C LYS A 54 -2.27 22.77 3.73
N GLN A 55 -2.48 24.02 4.14
CA GLN A 55 -3.82 24.64 4.12
C GLN A 55 -4.44 24.65 2.71
N GLU A 56 -3.61 24.84 1.68
CA GLU A 56 -3.96 24.76 0.27
C GLU A 56 -4.39 23.34 -0.19
N ASP A 57 -3.92 22.30 0.49
CA ASP A 57 -4.26 20.90 0.23
C ASP A 57 -5.52 20.44 1.00
N ILE A 58 -6.08 21.29 1.88
CA ILE A 58 -7.32 21.03 2.63
C ILE A 58 -8.56 21.38 1.81
N ALA A 59 -8.48 22.38 0.91
CA ALA A 59 -9.62 22.82 0.11
C ALA A 59 -10.20 21.70 -0.81
N PRO A 60 -9.39 20.80 -1.41
CA PRO A 60 -9.89 19.65 -2.16
C PRO A 60 -10.48 18.53 -1.30
N LEU A 61 -10.25 18.51 0.02
CA LEU A 61 -10.65 17.41 0.92
C LEU A 61 -12.19 17.24 1.05
N PHE A 62 -12.97 18.27 0.69
CA PHE A 62 -14.42 18.34 0.92
C PHE A 62 -15.27 18.28 -0.35
N ASP A 63 -14.68 18.09 -1.53
CA ASP A 63 -15.43 17.88 -2.77
C ASP A 63 -15.45 16.38 -3.12
N GLY A 64 -16.64 15.79 -3.09
CA GLY A 64 -16.90 14.35 -2.90
C GLY A 64 -16.33 13.36 -3.92
N ALA A 65 -15.57 13.82 -4.92
CA ALA A 65 -14.83 12.98 -5.86
C ALA A 65 -13.30 12.89 -5.56
N GLN A 66 -12.79 13.68 -4.61
CA GLN A 66 -11.36 13.75 -4.23
C GLN A 66 -10.88 12.66 -3.23
N TRP A 67 -11.73 11.70 -2.86
CA TRP A 67 -11.33 10.57 -1.98
C TRP A 67 -10.38 9.55 -2.65
N ALA A 68 -10.06 9.71 -3.94
CA ALA A 68 -9.06 8.91 -4.63
C ALA A 68 -7.61 9.19 -4.15
N GLY A 69 -7.38 10.31 -3.45
CA GLY A 69 -6.05 10.73 -2.98
C GLY A 69 -5.81 10.60 -1.48
N THR A 70 -6.74 10.10 -0.68
CA THR A 70 -6.59 10.03 0.80
C THR A 70 -6.87 8.66 1.40
N ARG A 71 -7.30 7.69 0.59
CA ARG A 71 -7.58 6.33 1.02
C ARG A 71 -6.98 5.31 0.09
N VAL A 72 -6.35 4.31 0.69
CA VAL A 72 -6.01 3.07 -0.01
C VAL A 72 -7.28 2.23 -0.09
N TRP A 73 -7.75 1.95 -1.30
CA TRP A 73 -8.91 1.09 -1.50
C TRP A 73 -8.53 -0.35 -1.17
N HIS A 74 -9.44 -1.12 -0.55
CA HIS A 74 -9.18 -2.53 -0.24
C HIS A 74 -8.80 -3.34 -1.50
N ALA A 75 -9.34 -2.97 -2.66
CA ALA A 75 -8.97 -3.57 -3.93
C ALA A 75 -7.47 -3.40 -4.28
N ALA A 76 -6.87 -2.26 -3.92
CA ALA A 76 -5.43 -2.05 -4.09
C ALA A 76 -4.63 -3.03 -3.21
N VAL A 77 -5.02 -3.21 -1.94
CA VAL A 77 -4.38 -4.14 -1.01
C VAL A 77 -4.50 -5.59 -1.50
N ALA A 78 -5.71 -6.01 -1.89
CA ALA A 78 -5.95 -7.34 -2.45
C ALA A 78 -5.10 -7.61 -3.70
N MET A 79 -4.85 -6.57 -4.52
CA MET A 79 -3.97 -6.70 -5.69
C MET A 79 -2.53 -7.00 -5.29
N PHE A 80 -1.99 -6.46 -4.19
CA PHE A 80 -0.60 -6.73 -3.77
C PHE A 80 -0.41 -8.22 -3.50
N GLN A 81 -1.35 -8.80 -2.75
CA GLN A 81 -1.33 -10.20 -2.37
C GLN A 81 -1.47 -11.09 -3.61
N PHE A 82 -2.43 -10.78 -4.49
CA PHE A 82 -2.59 -11.48 -5.76
C PHE A 82 -1.33 -11.44 -6.64
N LEU A 83 -0.72 -10.26 -6.83
CA LEU A 83 0.48 -10.10 -7.65
C LEU A 83 1.69 -10.82 -7.04
N HIS A 84 1.86 -10.73 -5.72
CA HIS A 84 2.97 -11.38 -5.03
C HIS A 84 2.87 -12.91 -5.12
N GLU A 85 1.68 -13.47 -4.91
CA GLU A 85 1.47 -14.92 -4.92
C GLU A 85 1.51 -15.52 -6.33
N ASN A 86 0.97 -14.81 -7.33
CA ASN A 86 0.73 -15.39 -8.65
C ASN A 86 1.69 -14.88 -9.73
N HIS A 87 2.30 -13.71 -9.53
CA HIS A 87 3.00 -12.98 -10.59
C HIS A 87 4.38 -12.43 -10.20
N ALA A 88 4.90 -12.72 -9.00
CA ALA A 88 6.19 -12.19 -8.57
C ALA A 88 7.34 -12.49 -9.56
N ASN A 89 7.38 -13.70 -10.14
CA ASN A 89 8.44 -14.06 -11.09
C ASN A 89 8.35 -13.27 -12.41
N LEU A 90 7.14 -12.91 -12.85
CA LEU A 90 6.93 -12.11 -14.05
C LEU A 90 7.31 -10.65 -13.81
N LEU A 91 7.09 -10.15 -12.60
CA LEU A 91 7.28 -8.74 -12.25
C LEU A 91 8.71 -8.43 -11.79
N ARG A 92 9.53 -9.43 -11.46
CA ARG A 92 10.86 -9.18 -10.89
C ARG A 92 11.84 -8.59 -11.90
N GLY A 93 12.41 -7.44 -11.53
CA GLY A 93 13.60 -6.85 -12.13
C GLY A 93 13.35 -5.55 -12.89
N PRO A 94 14.42 -4.76 -13.11
CA PRO A 94 14.32 -3.39 -13.63
C PRO A 94 13.93 -3.31 -15.10
N ASN A 95 13.94 -4.43 -15.82
CA ASN A 95 13.53 -4.49 -17.22
C ASN A 95 12.02 -4.61 -17.40
N VAL A 96 11.29 -4.86 -16.31
CA VAL A 96 9.83 -4.95 -16.31
C VAL A 96 9.26 -3.55 -16.10
N LYS A 97 8.48 -3.07 -17.07
CA LYS A 97 7.85 -1.76 -17.02
C LYS A 97 6.39 -1.89 -16.62
N VAL A 98 5.99 -1.18 -15.58
CA VAL A 98 4.61 -1.19 -15.06
C VAL A 98 4.02 0.21 -15.23
N LEU A 99 2.84 0.30 -15.84
CA LEU A 99 2.06 1.53 -15.91
C LEU A 99 0.80 1.33 -15.07
N GLU A 100 0.60 2.17 -14.07
CA GLU A 100 -0.63 2.20 -13.28
C GLU A 100 -1.55 3.32 -13.77
N LEU A 101 -2.79 2.98 -14.09
CA LEU A 101 -3.82 3.90 -14.57
C LEU A 101 -4.81 4.19 -13.45
N GLY A 102 -5.17 5.47 -13.26
CA GLY A 102 -6.04 5.87 -12.16
C GLY A 102 -5.40 5.51 -10.82
N CYS A 103 -4.12 5.84 -10.67
CA CYS A 103 -3.29 5.32 -9.59
C CYS A 103 -3.73 5.83 -8.20
N GLY A 104 -4.49 6.92 -8.13
CA GLY A 104 -4.83 7.63 -6.91
C GLY A 104 -3.55 7.94 -6.12
N LEU A 105 -3.44 7.33 -4.95
CA LEU A 105 -2.24 7.38 -4.12
C LEU A 105 -0.99 6.69 -4.71
N GLY A 106 -1.14 5.87 -5.75
CA GLY A 106 -0.05 5.16 -6.43
C GLY A 106 0.50 3.97 -5.67
N VAL A 107 -0.21 3.50 -4.63
CA VAL A 107 0.27 2.43 -3.74
C VAL A 107 0.59 1.14 -4.51
N PRO A 108 -0.23 0.67 -5.46
CA PRO A 108 0.12 -0.53 -6.21
C PRO A 108 1.34 -0.43 -7.10
N GLY A 109 1.51 0.65 -7.85
CA GLY A 109 2.69 0.85 -8.64
C GLY A 109 3.95 1.00 -7.76
N MET A 110 3.83 1.70 -6.62
CA MET A 110 4.90 1.79 -5.63
C MET A 110 5.26 0.43 -5.04
N PHE A 111 4.27 -0.42 -4.76
CA PHE A 111 4.50 -1.80 -4.32
C PHE A 111 5.28 -2.59 -5.39
N CYS A 112 4.88 -2.51 -6.66
CA CYS A 112 5.62 -3.17 -7.75
C CYS A 112 7.07 -2.69 -7.85
N TYR A 113 7.29 -1.38 -7.76
CA TYR A 113 8.64 -0.80 -7.76
C TYR A 113 9.47 -1.32 -6.59
N GLN A 114 8.92 -1.26 -5.37
CA GLN A 114 9.65 -1.57 -4.15
C GLN A 114 9.91 -3.07 -3.97
N VAL A 115 8.92 -3.92 -4.26
CA VAL A 115 8.96 -5.36 -3.97
C VAL A 115 9.50 -6.16 -5.14
N PHE A 116 9.17 -5.78 -6.37
CA PHE A 116 9.60 -6.50 -7.55
C PHE A 116 10.77 -5.81 -8.27
N GLY A 117 11.09 -4.55 -7.96
CA GLY A 117 12.17 -3.82 -8.61
C GLY A 117 11.83 -3.41 -10.05
N THR A 118 10.56 -3.20 -10.36
CA THR A 118 10.08 -2.78 -11.68
C THR A 118 10.44 -1.32 -11.98
N GLU A 119 10.45 -0.94 -13.25
CA GLU A 119 10.37 0.46 -13.66
C GLU A 119 8.89 0.86 -13.72
N THR A 120 8.41 1.61 -12.72
CA THR A 120 6.98 1.95 -12.57
C THR A 120 6.69 3.38 -12.98
N TYR A 121 5.62 3.56 -13.74
CA TYR A 121 5.02 4.84 -14.09
C TYR A 121 3.62 4.93 -13.47
N LEU A 122 3.39 5.99 -12.70
CA LEU A 122 2.13 6.27 -12.04
C LEU A 122 1.38 7.32 -12.85
N THR A 123 0.12 7.05 -13.19
CA THR A 123 -0.69 8.00 -13.94
C THR A 123 -2.09 8.11 -13.34
N ASP A 124 -2.53 9.35 -13.23
CA ASP A 124 -3.91 9.72 -12.90
C ASP A 124 -4.28 10.98 -13.68
N GLN A 125 -5.56 11.33 -13.65
CA GLN A 125 -6.03 12.60 -14.18
C GLN A 125 -5.49 13.78 -13.37
N GLU A 126 -5.14 14.88 -14.04
CA GLU A 126 -4.64 16.11 -13.38
C GLU A 126 -5.75 16.80 -12.56
N SER A 127 -6.99 16.62 -12.97
CA SER A 127 -8.20 17.10 -12.29
C SER A 127 -9.38 16.19 -12.65
N LEU A 128 -10.44 16.27 -11.86
CA LEU A 128 -11.72 15.62 -12.12
C LEU A 128 -12.52 16.36 -13.21
#